data_AF-A0AAV5VFJ6-F1
#
_entry.id   AF-A0AAV5VFJ6-F1
#
_cell.length_a   1.000
_cell.length_b   1.000
_cell.length_c   1.000
_cell.angle_alpha   90.00
_cell.angle_beta   90.00
_cell.angle_gamma   90.00
#
_symmetry.space_group_name_H-M   'P 1'
#
loop_
_entity.id
_entity.type
_entity.pdbx_description
1 polymer ?
#
loop_
_entity_poly.entity_id
_entity_poly.type
_entity_poly.pdbx_seq_one_letter_code
_entity_poly.pdbx_strand_id
1 'polypeptide(L)' 'FRMVSTKAIVIFFLLAFVATSAMAQVRVSACDEVCGRIDREKTSCCRAHHYRDWYTCFGGRMYCV' A
#
# COMPACT_ATOMS: atom_id res chain seq x y z
N PHE A 1 -33.78 -15.70 13.59
CA PHE A 1 -32.52 -15.46 12.85
C PHE A 1 -32.85 -15.14 11.40
N ARG A 2 -32.73 -13.86 11.00
CA ARG A 2 -32.96 -13.45 9.61
C ARG A 2 -31.92 -14.15 8.74
N MET A 3 -32.35 -14.95 7.77
CA MET A 3 -31.45 -15.54 6.77
C MET A 3 -30.78 -14.39 6.02
N VAL A 4 -29.52 -14.11 6.36
CA VAL A 4 -28.72 -13.17 5.57
C VAL A 4 -28.51 -13.85 4.23
N SER A 5 -29.13 -13.31 3.18
CA SER A 5 -29.00 -13.83 1.83
C SER A 5 -27.51 -13.97 1.51
N THR A 6 -27.06 -15.14 1.08
CA THR A 6 -25.64 -15.39 0.76
C THR A 6 -25.08 -14.35 -0.20
N LYS A 7 -25.93 -13.83 -1.10
CA LYS A 7 -25.61 -12.70 -1.99
C LYS A 7 -25.26 -11.42 -1.22
N ALA A 8 -26.01 -11.08 -0.19
CA ALA A 8 -25.72 -9.93 0.67
C ALA A 8 -24.41 -10.13 1.47
N ILE A 9 -24.11 -11.36 1.90
CA ILE A 9 -22.84 -11.69 2.56
C ILE A 9 -21.66 -11.46 1.60
N VAL A 10 -21.75 -11.99 0.37
CA VAL A 10 -20.70 -11.81 -0.64
C VAL A 10 -20.50 -10.34 -1.00
N ILE A 11 -21.58 -9.57 -1.19
CA ILE A 11 -21.49 -8.14 -1.46
C ILE A 11 -20.83 -7.40 -0.29
N PHE A 12 -21.19 -7.73 0.95
CA PHE A 12 -20.56 -7.13 2.13
C PHE A 12 -19.06 -7.41 2.20
N PHE A 13 -18.64 -8.65 1.93
CA PHE A 13 -17.21 -9.02 1.88
C PHE A 13 -16.46 -8.28 0.76
N LEU A 14 -17.08 -8.12 -0.41
CA LEU A 14 -16.47 -7.37 -1.52
C LEU A 14 -16.29 -5.89 -1.17
N LEU A 15 -17.30 -5.26 -0.57
CA LEU A 15 -17.22 -3.87 -0.13
C LEU A 15 -16.16 -3.70 0.97
N ALA A 16 -16.08 -4.64 1.92
CA ALA A 16 -15.06 -4.64 2.95
C ALA A 16 -13.64 -4.80 2.37
N PHE A 17 -13.46 -5.66 1.37
CA PHE A 17 -12.16 -5.89 0.72
C PHE A 17 -11.68 -4.67 -0.09
N VAL A 18 -12.60 -4.01 -0.81
CA VAL A 18 -12.30 -2.76 -1.52
C VAL A 18 -11.93 -1.64 -0.54
N ALA A 19 -12.55 -1.61 0.64
CA ALA A 19 -12.20 -0.64 1.68
C ALA A 19 -10.80 -0.85 2.26
N THR A 20 -10.28 -2.08 2.30
CA THR A 20 -8.96 -2.39 2.87
C THR A 20 -7.81 -2.30 1.86
N SER A 21 -8.07 -2.36 0.55
CA SER A 21 -7.02 -2.29 -0.47
C SER A 21 -6.35 -0.91 -0.61
N ALA A 22 -6.80 0.10 0.13
CA ALA A 22 -6.41 1.48 -0.11
C ALA A 22 -5.05 1.91 0.46
N MET A 23 -4.44 1.21 1.43
CA MET A 23 -3.29 1.78 2.17
C MET A 23 -2.31 0.73 2.72
N ALA A 24 -1.88 -0.24 1.92
CA ALA A 24 -0.78 -1.11 2.33
C ALA A 24 0.56 -0.39 2.09
N GLN A 25 1.12 0.21 3.13
CA GLN A 25 2.50 0.72 3.09
C GLN A 25 3.45 -0.47 3.20
N VAL A 26 4.22 -0.71 2.15
CA VAL A 26 5.17 -1.83 2.13
C VAL A 26 6.57 -1.27 2.26
N ARG A 27 7.36 -1.88 3.15
CA ARG A 27 8.78 -1.54 3.26
C ARG A 27 9.53 -2.12 2.05
N VAL A 28 10.28 -1.27 1.35
CA VAL A 28 11.11 -1.67 0.21
C VAL A 28 12.56 -1.45 0.57
N SER A 29 13.23 -2.52 1.05
CA SER A 29 14.61 -2.44 1.54
C SER A 29 15.61 -1.95 0.49
N ALA A 30 15.37 -2.26 -0.79
CA ALA A 30 16.17 -1.77 -1.91
C ALA A 30 16.14 -0.24 -2.05
N CYS A 31 15.12 0.42 -1.51
CA CYS A 31 14.98 1.87 -1.52
C CYS A 31 15.44 2.55 -0.22
N ASP A 32 15.97 1.81 0.76
CA ASP A 32 16.43 2.40 2.03
C ASP A 32 17.58 3.40 1.79
N GLU A 33 18.46 3.13 0.82
CA GLU A 33 19.59 4.01 0.46
C GLU A 33 19.16 5.35 -0.14
N VAL A 34 17.98 5.42 -0.77
CA VAL A 34 17.47 6.64 -1.39
C VAL A 34 16.67 7.52 -0.41
N CYS A 35 16.53 7.13 0.86
CA CYS A 35 15.79 7.92 1.84
C CYS A 35 16.38 9.33 2.09
N GLY A 36 17.69 9.50 1.92
CA GLY A 36 18.35 10.81 2.04
C GLY A 36 18.28 11.67 0.77
N ARG A 37 17.63 11.19 -0.29
CA ARG A 37 17.55 11.86 -1.59
C ARG A 37 16.28 12.69 -1.72
N ILE A 38 16.12 13.36 -2.87
CA ILE A 38 14.92 14.12 -3.21
C ILE A 38 13.72 13.19 -3.43
N ASP A 39 12.51 13.69 -3.20
CA ASP A 39 11.28 12.89 -3.27
C ASP A 39 11.06 12.24 -4.64
N ARG A 40 11.49 12.90 -5.72
CA ARG A 40 11.42 12.32 -7.07
C ARG A 40 12.24 11.03 -7.21
N GLU A 41 13.40 10.93 -6.55
CA GLU A 41 14.21 9.72 -6.54
C GLU A 41 13.56 8.62 -5.69
N LYS A 42 12.94 8.98 -4.57
CA LYS A 42 12.15 8.05 -3.74
C LYS A 42 10.98 7.46 -4.51
N THR A 43 10.16 8.31 -5.16
CA THR A 43 9.06 7.88 -6.04
C THR A 43 9.56 6.94 -7.13
N SER A 44 10.67 7.30 -7.78
CA SER A 44 11.22 6.51 -8.89
C SER A 44 11.67 5.12 -8.42
N CYS A 45 12.28 5.04 -7.22
CA CYS A 45 12.65 3.76 -6.63
C CYS A 45 11.41 2.90 -6.32
N CYS A 46 10.39 3.46 -5.65
CA CYS A 46 9.14 2.75 -5.38
C CYS A 46 8.48 2.24 -6.68
N ARG A 47 8.46 3.05 -7.74
CA ARG A 47 7.94 2.66 -9.05
C ARG A 47 8.73 1.54 -9.72
N ALA A 48 10.05 1.52 -9.58
CA ALA A 48 10.89 0.42 -10.07
C ALA A 48 10.55 -0.91 -9.38
N HIS A 49 10.01 -0.86 -8.16
CA HIS A 49 9.56 -2.03 -7.39
C HIS A 49 8.04 -2.27 -7.44
N HIS A 50 7.36 -1.74 -8.46
CA HIS A 50 5.91 -1.94 -8.69
C HIS A 50 4.97 -1.29 -7.67
N TYR A 51 5.46 -0.29 -6.94
CA TYR A 51 4.64 0.59 -6.11
C TYR A 51 4.32 1.88 -6.86
N ARG A 52 3.20 2.52 -6.53
CA ARG A 52 2.73 3.75 -7.17
C ARG A 52 3.60 4.95 -6.77
N ASP A 53 3.91 5.08 -5.48
CA ASP A 53 4.67 6.22 -4.96
C ASP A 53 5.44 5.89 -3.66
N TRP A 54 6.35 6.78 -3.26
CA TRP A 54 6.91 6.75 -1.91
C TRP A 54 5.90 7.31 -0.91
N TYR A 55 5.96 6.79 0.31
CA TYR A 55 5.11 7.23 1.42
C TYR A 55 5.93 7.97 2.47
N THR A 56 6.93 7.30 3.02
CA THR A 56 7.74 7.87 4.09
C THR A 56 9.09 7.16 4.20
N CYS A 57 10.01 7.84 4.87
CA CYS A 57 11.27 7.29 5.32
C CYS A 57 11.34 7.37 6.84
N PHE A 58 11.41 6.22 7.51
CA PHE A 58 11.49 6.16 8.98
C PHE A 58 12.77 5.45 9.41
N GLY A 59 13.68 6.16 10.06
CA GLY A 59 14.97 5.61 10.48
C GLY A 59 15.81 5.06 9.31
N GLY A 60 15.76 5.72 8.16
CA GLY A 60 16.42 5.26 6.92
C GLY A 60 15.70 4.13 6.19
N ARG A 61 14.48 3.78 6.59
CA ARG A 61 13.70 2.70 5.97
C ARG A 61 12.62 3.27 5.07
N MET A 62 12.60 2.88 3.80
CA MET A 62 11.63 3.35 2.82
C MET A 62 10.33 2.55 2.88
N TYR A 63 9.21 3.25 2.88
CA TYR A 63 7.87 2.69 2.70
C TYR A 63 7.23 3.25 1.43
N CYS A 64 6.68 2.37 0.61
CA CYS A 64 6.01 2.69 -0.65
C CYS A 64 4.53 2.33 -0.59
N VAL A 65 3.71 2.98 -1.44
CA VAL A 65 2.27 2.72 -1.64
C VAL A 65 2.01 2.27 -3.05
#